data_AF-A0AAI9ELX8-F1
#
_entry.id   AF-A0AAI9ELX8-F1
#
_cell.length_a   1.000
_cell.length_b   1.000
_cell.length_c   1.000
_cell.angle_alpha   90.00
_cell.angle_beta   90.00
_cell.angle_gamma   90.00
#
_symmetry.space_group_name_H-M   'P 1'
#
loop_
_entity.id
_entity.type
_entity.pdbx_description
1 polymer ?
#
loop_
_entity_poly.entity_id
_entity_poly.type
_entity_poly.pdbx_seq_one_letter_code
_entity_poly.pdbx_strand_id
1 'polypeptide(L)'
;MGLDIYIETQPKNDLNNEASRKQVAYFRKFNALVGWMERNVGEVENCELLELTMNDICLLKAHLMHINESNCEEYLPTREGFFFGSQEYDEGYWHDVDKLKKLVEDLIRNHDFHNNRLTFCAWW
;
A
#
# COMPACT_ATOMS: atom_id res chain seq x y z
N MET A 1 4.58 18.96 6.61
CA MET A 1 4.71 17.48 6.61
C MET A 1 3.46 16.90 5.98
N GLY A 2 3.48 15.68 5.47
CA GLY A 2 2.31 15.05 4.87
C GLY A 2 2.53 13.55 4.72
N LEU A 3 1.50 12.81 4.35
CA LEU A 3 1.52 11.36 4.25
C LEU A 3 2.48 10.83 3.17
N ASP A 4 3.54 10.15 3.60
CA ASP A 4 4.44 9.36 2.77
C ASP A 4 4.21 7.88 3.04
N ILE A 5 4.09 7.07 2.00
CA ILE A 5 3.86 5.63 2.11
C ILE A 5 5.00 4.90 1.41
N TYR A 6 5.61 3.96 2.11
CA TYR A 6 6.67 3.10 1.62
C TYR A 6 6.22 1.65 1.66
N ILE A 7 6.44 0.93 0.56
CA ILE A 7 6.34 -0.53 0.52
C ILE A 7 7.73 -1.07 0.30
N GLU A 8 8.21 -1.88 1.23
CA GLU A 8 9.60 -2.35 1.28
C GLU A 8 9.67 -3.86 1.35
N THR A 9 10.74 -4.42 0.80
CA THR A 9 11.08 -5.85 0.91
C THR A 9 12.35 -6.04 1.73
N GLN A 10 12.40 -7.11 2.51
CA GLN A 10 13.56 -7.47 3.33
C GLN A 10 13.71 -8.99 3.44
N PRO A 11 14.95 -9.54 3.36
CA PRO A 11 15.19 -10.95 3.63
C PRO A 11 14.79 -11.33 5.04
N LYS A 12 14.04 -12.42 5.21
CA LYS A 12 13.57 -12.89 6.54
C LYS A 12 14.69 -13.38 7.44
N ASN A 13 15.85 -13.72 6.88
CA ASN A 13 17.03 -14.12 7.64
C ASN A 13 17.87 -12.92 8.15
N ASP A 14 17.51 -11.67 7.79
CA ASP A 14 18.28 -10.46 8.13
C ASP A 14 17.38 -9.31 8.62
N LEU A 15 16.35 -9.63 9.41
CA LEU A 15 15.33 -8.66 9.85
C LEU A 15 15.88 -7.52 10.73
N ASN A 16 16.95 -7.79 11.48
CA ASN A 16 17.59 -6.81 12.37
C ASN A 16 18.47 -5.80 11.65
N ASN A 17 18.73 -5.99 10.35
CA ASN A 17 19.55 -5.11 9.54
C ASN A 17 18.68 -4.20 8.68
N GLU A 18 18.39 -2.99 9.15
CA GLU A 18 17.56 -2.03 8.41
C GLU A 18 18.13 -1.68 7.03
N ALA A 19 19.46 -1.70 6.86
CA ALA A 19 20.10 -1.44 5.58
C ALA A 19 19.84 -2.51 4.51
N SER A 20 19.30 -3.68 4.91
CA SER A 20 18.88 -4.73 3.98
C SER A 20 17.50 -4.47 3.35
N ARG A 21 16.72 -3.50 3.87
CA ARG A 21 15.43 -3.12 3.31
C ARG A 21 15.61 -2.45 1.95
N LYS A 22 14.74 -2.80 1.02
CA LYS A 22 14.70 -2.20 -0.31
C LYS A 22 13.30 -1.70 -0.60
N GLN A 23 13.21 -0.43 -0.99
CA GLN A 23 11.95 0.16 -1.43
C GLN A 23 11.49 -0.52 -2.71
N VAL A 24 10.27 -1.05 -2.69
CA VAL A 24 9.56 -1.61 -3.84
C VAL A 24 8.65 -0.55 -4.44
N ALA A 25 7.98 0.23 -3.60
CA ALA A 25 7.12 1.32 -4.06
C ALA A 25 7.06 2.47 -3.06
N TYR A 26 6.64 3.62 -3.58
CA TYR A 26 6.42 4.83 -2.82
C TYR A 26 5.14 5.53 -3.32
N PHE A 27 4.31 6.00 -2.41
CA PHE A 27 3.14 6.82 -2.70
C PHE A 27 3.13 8.08 -1.84
N ARG A 28 2.71 9.20 -2.44
CA ARG A 28 2.63 10.49 -1.76
C ARG A 28 1.17 10.88 -1.61
N LYS A 29 0.70 11.05 -0.37
CA LYS A 29 -0.67 11.47 -0.03
C LYS A 29 -1.77 10.56 -0.60
N PHE A 30 -1.47 9.28 -0.85
CA PHE A 30 -2.46 8.32 -1.29
C PHE A 30 -3.22 7.71 -0.10
N ASN A 31 -4.05 8.52 0.56
CA ASN A 31 -4.74 8.15 1.80
C ASN A 31 -5.69 6.96 1.67
N ALA A 32 -6.22 6.71 0.46
CA ALA A 32 -7.10 5.59 0.20
C ALA A 32 -6.39 4.24 0.42
N LEU A 33 -5.09 4.17 0.16
CA LEU A 33 -4.30 2.97 0.43
C LEU A 33 -4.15 2.71 1.94
N VAL A 34 -3.96 3.76 2.74
CA VAL A 34 -3.95 3.63 4.22
C VAL A 34 -5.28 3.08 4.71
N GLY A 35 -6.40 3.65 4.24
CA GLY A 35 -7.74 3.18 4.59
C GLY A 35 -7.98 1.72 4.20
N TRP A 36 -7.46 1.29 3.06
CA TRP A 36 -7.55 -0.11 2.65
C TRP A 36 -6.72 -1.05 3.53
N MET A 37 -5.49 -0.66 3.88
CA MET A 37 -4.63 -1.46 4.77
C MET A 37 -5.28 -1.67 6.13
N GLU A 38 -5.84 -0.61 6.72
CA GLU A 38 -6.54 -0.70 8.01
C GLU A 38 -7.78 -1.59 7.96
N ARG A 39 -8.52 -1.56 6.85
CA ARG A 39 -9.74 -2.35 6.69
C ARG A 39 -9.47 -3.84 6.52
N ASN A 40 -8.37 -4.21 5.85
CA ASN A 40 -8.19 -5.58 5.35
C ASN A 40 -6.97 -6.31 5.93
N VAL A 41 -5.99 -5.59 6.47
CA VAL A 41 -4.71 -6.18 6.91
C VAL A 41 -4.50 -5.97 8.41
N GLY A 42 -4.52 -4.73 8.88
CA GLY A 42 -4.28 -4.40 10.29
C GLY A 42 -4.10 -2.91 10.52
N GLU A 43 -4.00 -2.52 11.80
CA GLU A 43 -3.82 -1.13 12.20
C GLU A 43 -2.56 -0.51 11.58
N VAL A 44 -2.71 0.70 11.04
CA VAL A 44 -1.61 1.46 10.45
C VAL A 44 -1.22 2.57 11.43
N GLU A 45 -0.11 2.38 12.13
CA GLU A 45 0.47 3.38 13.02
C GLU A 45 1.60 4.16 12.33
N ASN A 46 1.83 5.38 12.81
CA ASN A 46 2.85 6.27 12.22
C ASN A 46 4.25 5.68 12.42
N CYS A 47 5.01 5.55 11.34
CA CYS A 47 6.35 4.95 11.31
C CYS A 47 6.43 3.46 11.69
N GLU A 48 5.30 2.76 11.83
CA GLU A 48 5.31 1.33 12.13
C GLU A 48 5.22 0.47 10.86
N LEU A 49 5.82 -0.72 10.93
CA LEU A 49 5.81 -1.68 9.82
C LEU A 49 4.60 -2.61 9.95
N LEU A 50 3.73 -2.57 8.96
CA LEU A 50 2.66 -3.54 8.77
C LEU A 50 3.12 -4.60 7.76
N GLU A 51 3.24 -5.86 8.17
CA GLU A 51 3.65 -6.95 7.28
C GLU A 51 2.51 -7.34 6.32
N LEU A 52 2.83 -7.50 5.04
CA LEU A 52 1.90 -7.89 3.98
C LEU A 52 2.19 -9.30 3.51
N THR A 53 1.16 -10.13 3.46
CA THR A 53 1.23 -11.49 2.93
C THR A 53 0.84 -11.55 1.45
N MET A 54 1.17 -12.66 0.79
CA MET A 54 0.69 -12.91 -0.59
C MET A 54 -0.84 -12.85 -0.69
N ASN A 55 -1.56 -13.29 0.36
CA ASN A 55 -3.02 -13.27 0.37
C ASN A 55 -3.55 -11.83 0.39
N ASP A 56 -2.92 -10.94 1.16
CA ASP A 56 -3.31 -9.52 1.23
C ASP A 56 -3.11 -8.85 -0.14
N ILE A 57 -1.99 -9.12 -0.80
CA ILE A 57 -1.72 -8.61 -2.15
C ILE A 57 -2.71 -9.17 -3.18
N CYS A 58 -3.10 -10.44 -3.08
CA CYS A 58 -4.13 -11.02 -3.93
C CYS A 58 -5.53 -10.44 -3.68
N LEU A 59 -5.88 -10.17 -2.42
CA LEU A 59 -7.14 -9.51 -2.06
C LEU A 59 -7.18 -8.07 -2.61
N LEU A 60 -6.07 -7.34 -2.45
CA LEU A 60 -5.92 -6.00 -3.02
C LEU A 60 -6.09 -6.01 -4.53
N LYS A 61 -5.45 -6.97 -5.22
CA LYS A 61 -5.64 -7.17 -6.67
C LYS A 61 -7.11 -7.35 -7.03
N ALA A 62 -7.81 -8.22 -6.31
CA ALA A 62 -9.22 -8.50 -6.59
C ALA A 62 -10.07 -7.23 -6.49
N HIS A 63 -9.88 -6.41 -5.45
CA HIS A 63 -10.60 -5.14 -5.31
C HIS A 63 -10.24 -4.16 -6.44
N LEU A 64 -8.95 -4.05 -6.79
CA LEU A 64 -8.48 -3.16 -7.86
C LEU A 64 -8.92 -3.59 -9.27
N MET A 65 -9.29 -4.85 -9.48
CA MET A 65 -9.84 -5.32 -10.76
C MET A 65 -11.31 -4.91 -10.97
N HIS A 66 -12.05 -4.65 -9.90
CA HIS A 66 -13.48 -4.28 -9.95
C HIS A 66 -13.73 -2.78 -9.82
N ILE A 67 -12.72 -2.02 -9.39
CA ILE A 67 -12.83 -0.59 -9.18
C ILE A 67 -12.95 0.19 -10.50
N ASN A 68 -13.85 1.17 -10.50
CA ASN A 68 -14.06 2.15 -11.56
C ASN A 68 -14.63 3.45 -10.96
N GLU A 69 -14.81 4.48 -11.78
CA GLU A 69 -15.28 5.80 -11.32
C GLU A 69 -16.58 5.76 -10.51
N SER A 70 -17.50 4.86 -10.84
CA SER A 70 -18.81 4.77 -10.18
C SER A 70 -18.83 4.04 -8.85
N ASN A 71 -17.77 3.27 -8.51
CA ASN A 71 -17.73 2.44 -7.29
C ASN A 71 -16.43 2.59 -6.48
N CYS A 72 -15.58 3.57 -6.83
CA CYS A 72 -14.28 3.74 -6.19
C CYS A 72 -14.35 3.96 -4.68
N GLU A 73 -15.37 4.68 -4.22
CA GLU A 73 -15.65 4.90 -2.79
C GLU A 73 -16.01 3.62 -2.02
N GLU A 74 -16.46 2.57 -2.70
CA GLU A 74 -16.77 1.29 -2.05
C GLU A 74 -15.49 0.48 -1.81
N TYR A 75 -14.69 0.32 -2.88
CA TYR A 75 -13.52 -0.56 -2.89
C TYR A 75 -12.26 0.07 -2.30
N LEU A 76 -12.03 1.35 -2.57
CA LEU A 76 -10.84 2.08 -2.16
C LEU A 76 -11.18 3.54 -1.80
N PRO A 77 -12.03 3.75 -0.77
CA PRO A 77 -12.42 5.09 -0.35
C PRO A 77 -11.25 5.91 0.14
N THR A 78 -11.32 7.21 -0.09
CA THR A 78 -10.40 8.16 0.53
C THR A 78 -10.58 8.20 2.05
N ARG A 79 -9.51 8.56 2.76
CA ARG A 79 -9.46 8.61 4.22
C ARG A 79 -9.11 10.02 4.68
N GLU A 80 -9.93 10.55 5.59
CA GLU A 80 -9.69 11.84 6.20
C GLU A 80 -8.46 11.80 7.14
N GLY A 81 -7.70 12.89 7.15
CA GLY A 81 -6.61 13.08 8.09
C GLY A 81 -5.88 14.38 7.82
N PHE A 82 -5.43 15.05 8.88
CA PHE A 82 -4.79 16.37 8.76
C PHE A 82 -3.59 16.40 7.80
N PHE A 83 -2.87 15.28 7.69
CA PHE A 83 -1.70 15.13 6.84
C PHE A 83 -1.96 14.34 5.54
N PHE A 84 -3.20 13.87 5.33
CA PHE A 84 -3.52 12.79 4.39
C PHE A 84 -3.87 13.29 2.98
N GLY A 85 -3.95 14.60 2.78
CA GLY A 85 -4.14 15.21 1.47
C GLY A 85 -5.61 15.31 1.05
N SER A 86 -5.84 15.35 -0.27
CA SER A 86 -7.17 15.49 -0.85
C SER A 86 -8.01 14.22 -0.65
N GLN A 87 -9.31 14.38 -0.52
CA GLN A 87 -10.28 13.28 -0.52
C GLN A 87 -11.04 13.16 -1.84
N GLU A 88 -10.66 13.97 -2.83
CA GLU A 88 -11.26 13.94 -4.17
C GLU A 88 -10.79 12.71 -4.95
N TYR A 89 -11.71 12.10 -5.70
CA TYR A 89 -11.43 11.00 -6.64
C TYR A 89 -11.01 11.55 -8.00
N ASP A 90 -10.02 12.45 -7.98
CA ASP A 90 -9.52 13.19 -9.13
C ASP A 90 -8.48 12.41 -9.95
N GLU A 91 -7.85 13.07 -10.92
CA GLU A 91 -6.79 12.47 -11.74
C GLU A 91 -5.60 11.96 -10.89
N GLY A 92 -5.31 12.61 -9.76
CA GLY A 92 -4.25 12.20 -8.84
C GLY A 92 -4.58 10.88 -8.15
N TYR A 93 -5.81 10.74 -7.64
CA TYR A 93 -6.31 9.47 -7.10
C TYR A 93 -6.19 8.33 -8.12
N TRP A 94 -6.69 8.54 -9.33
CA TRP A 94 -6.68 7.50 -10.37
C TRP A 94 -5.28 7.16 -10.86
N HIS A 95 -4.38 8.15 -10.91
CA HIS A 95 -2.96 7.91 -11.19
C HIS A 95 -2.33 6.96 -10.17
N ASP A 96 -2.57 7.17 -8.88
CA ASP A 96 -2.06 6.32 -7.81
C ASP A 96 -2.71 4.93 -7.81
N VAL A 97 -4.01 4.82 -8.13
CA VAL A 97 -4.70 3.54 -8.32
C VAL A 97 -4.05 2.72 -9.43
N ASP A 98 -3.76 3.33 -10.58
CA ASP A 98 -3.13 2.62 -11.70
C ASP A 98 -1.68 2.24 -11.43
N LYS A 99 -0.95 3.08 -10.69
CA LYS A 99 0.37 2.74 -10.17
C LYS A 99 0.31 1.54 -9.22
N LEU A 100 -0.69 1.50 -8.35
CA LEU A 100 -0.91 0.40 -7.41
C LEU A 100 -1.29 -0.90 -8.13
N LYS A 101 -2.13 -0.87 -9.17
CA LYS A 101 -2.44 -2.04 -9.99
C LYS A 101 -1.18 -2.69 -10.56
N LYS A 102 -0.29 -1.88 -11.16
CA LYS A 102 0.98 -2.36 -11.72
C LYS A 102 1.89 -2.96 -10.66
N LEU A 103 1.99 -2.32 -9.49
CA LEU A 103 2.77 -2.82 -8.37
C LEU A 103 2.27 -4.20 -7.89
N VAL A 104 0.96 -4.34 -7.70
CA VAL A 104 0.35 -5.58 -7.20
C VAL A 104 0.57 -6.73 -8.19
N GLU A 105 0.45 -6.47 -9.49
CA GLU A 105 0.76 -7.46 -10.52
C GLU A 105 2.22 -7.90 -10.50
N ASP A 106 3.15 -6.95 -10.35
CA ASP A 106 4.58 -7.24 -10.27
C ASP A 106 4.91 -8.06 -9.01
N LEU A 107 4.36 -7.68 -7.85
CA LEU A 107 4.55 -8.40 -6.59
C LEU A 107 4.08 -9.85 -6.69
N ILE A 108 2.89 -10.10 -7.21
CA ILE A 108 2.35 -11.46 -7.35
C ILE A 108 3.24 -12.31 -8.27
N ARG A 109 3.79 -11.72 -9.32
CA ARG A 109 4.58 -12.44 -10.32
C ARG A 109 6.02 -12.69 -9.88
N ASN A 110 6.62 -11.72 -9.21
CA ASN A 110 8.08 -11.65 -9.07
C ASN A 110 8.56 -11.65 -7.60
N HIS A 111 7.70 -11.38 -6.62
CA HIS A 111 8.13 -11.33 -5.22
C HIS A 111 8.12 -12.72 -4.57
N ASP A 112 9.24 -13.07 -3.92
CA ASP A 112 9.38 -14.30 -3.15
C ASP A 112 8.96 -14.07 -1.68
N PHE A 113 7.68 -14.29 -1.40
CA PHE A 113 7.08 -14.19 -0.06
C PHE A 113 7.55 -15.28 0.91
N HIS A 114 8.23 -16.33 0.44
CA HIS A 114 8.77 -17.36 1.33
C HIS A 114 10.04 -16.83 2.02
N ASN A 115 10.98 -16.32 1.22
CA ASN A 115 12.30 -15.90 1.71
C ASN A 115 12.37 -14.41 2.10
N ASN A 116 11.48 -13.58 1.56
CA ASN A 116 11.43 -12.15 1.85
C ASN A 116 10.09 -11.79 2.50
N ARG A 117 10.12 -10.84 3.42
CA ARG A 117 8.91 -10.16 3.90
C ARG A 117 8.66 -8.92 3.06
N LEU A 118 7.39 -8.54 2.97
CA LEU A 118 6.95 -7.29 2.39
C LEU A 118 6.29 -6.46 3.50
N THR A 119 6.63 -5.19 3.62
CA THR A 119 6.09 -4.32 4.67
C THR A 119 5.54 -3.03 4.09
N PHE A 120 4.41 -2.60 4.62
CA PHE A 120 3.82 -1.28 4.43
C PHE A 120 4.20 -0.39 5.61
N CYS A 121 4.66 0.82 5.34
CA CYS A 121 4.95 1.83 6.35
C CYS A 121 4.42 3.16 5.87
N ALA A 122 3.77 3.90 6.75
CA ALA A 122 3.29 5.23 6.46
C ALA A 122 3.81 6.25 7.48
N TRP A 123 4.16 7.43 6.99
CA TRP A 123 4.75 8.52 7.76
C TRP A 123 3.93 9.80 7.60
N TRP A 124 3.47 10.39 8.71
CA TRP A 124 2.69 11.63 8.70
C TRP A 124 2.88 12.49 9.95
#